data_AF-A0A7C2FTW2-F1
#
_entry.id   AF-A0A7C2FTW2-F1
#
_cell.length_a   1.000
_cell.length_b   1.000
_cell.length_c   1.000
_cell.angle_alpha   90.00
_cell.angle_beta   90.00
_cell.angle_gamma   90.00
#
_symmetry.space_group_name_H-M   'P 1'
#
loop_
_entity.id
_entity.type
_entity.pdbx_description
1 polymer ?
#
loop_
_entity_poly.entity_id
_entity_poly.type
_entity_poly.pdbx_seq_one_letter_code
_entity_poly.pdbx_strand_id
1 'polypeptide(L)' 'IGYDANTGEFVDMIKAGIIDPAKVARCALQNAASVAGLMLTTNVIITDLKDDNAEEATPGAVI' A
#
# COMPACT_ATOMS: atom_id res chain seq x y z
N ILE A 1 12.74 -8.81 19.87
CA ILE A 1 13.37 -7.47 19.72
C ILE A 1 12.66 -6.73 18.60
N GLY A 2 12.31 -5.47 18.83
CA GLY A 2 11.69 -4.59 17.86
C GLY A 2 12.18 -3.16 18.04
N TYR A 3 11.83 -2.30 17.09
CA TYR A 3 12.36 -0.94 17.01
C TYR A 3 11.49 0.03 17.80
N ASP A 4 12.07 0.72 18.78
CA ASP A 4 11.42 1.82 19.47
C ASP A 4 11.62 3.11 18.66
N ALA A 5 10.52 3.62 18.09
CA ALA A 5 10.55 4.82 17.25
C ALA A 5 10.88 6.11 18.03
N ASN A 6 10.73 6.13 19.36
CA ASN A 6 11.01 7.31 20.18
C ASN A 6 12.51 7.45 20.48
N THR A 7 13.18 6.32 20.74
CA THR A 7 14.61 6.28 21.11
C THR A 7 15.53 5.92 19.94
N GLY A 8 14.99 5.25 18.92
CA GLY A 8 15.74 4.76 17.76
C GLY A 8 16.53 3.47 18.02
N GLU A 9 16.25 2.79 19.14
CA GLU A 9 16.98 1.59 19.55
C GLU A 9 16.14 0.31 19.41
N PHE A 10 16.82 -0.83 19.33
CA PHE A 10 16.17 -2.13 19.33
C PHE A 10 16.00 -2.65 20.75
N VAL A 11 14.75 -2.86 21.17
CA VAL A 11 14.39 -3.24 22.53
C VAL A 11 13.49 -4.47 22.58
N ASP A 12 13.34 -5.06 23.76
CA ASP A 12 12.25 -6.00 24.04
C ASP A 12 10.93 -5.21 24.18
N MET A 13 10.15 -5.20 23.10
CA MET A 13 8.93 -4.40 23.00
C MET A 13 7.88 -4.74 24.07
N ILE A 14 7.81 -5.99 24.53
CA ILE A 14 6.85 -6.37 25.57
C ILE A 14 7.27 -5.77 26.92
N LYS A 15 8.56 -5.89 27.28
CA LYS A 15 9.09 -5.27 28.51
C LYS A 15 9.03 -3.75 28.48
N ALA A 16 9.21 -3.15 27.31
CA ALA A 16 9.09 -1.71 27.10
C ALA A 16 7.62 -1.22 27.09
N GLY A 17 6.64 -2.12 27.16
CA GLY A 17 5.21 -1.77 27.15
C GLY A 17 4.66 -1.36 25.78
N ILE A 18 5.44 -1.55 24.70
CA ILE A 18 5.05 -1.22 23.34
C ILE A 18 4.32 -2.42 22.75
N ILE A 19 3.01 -2.49 22.97
CA ILE A 19 2.18 -3.65 22.62
C ILE A 19 1.14 -3.24 21.56
N ASP A 20 1.20 -3.88 20.39
CA ASP A 20 0.20 -3.72 19.33
C ASP A 20 -0.81 -4.88 19.36
N PRO A 21 -2.13 -4.64 19.28
CA PRO A 21 -3.10 -5.72 19.23
C PRO A 21 -2.91 -6.58 17.98
N ALA A 22 -2.91 -7.91 18.13
CA ALA A 22 -2.71 -8.85 17.02
C ALA A 22 -3.67 -8.64 15.84
N LYS A 23 -4.87 -8.10 16.10
CA LYS A 23 -5.86 -7.77 15.07
C LYS A 23 -5.34 -6.70 14.09
N VAL A 24 -4.59 -5.70 14.56
CA VAL A 24 -4.08 -4.60 13.73
C VAL A 24 -3.07 -5.14 12.71
N ALA A 25 -2.03 -5.82 13.17
CA ALA A 25 -1.03 -6.45 12.28
C ALA A 25 -1.66 -7.45 11.29
N ARG A 26 -2.60 -8.28 11.75
CA ARG A 26 -3.30 -9.25 10.88
C ARG A 26 -4.12 -8.55 9.80
N CYS A 27 -4.94 -7.58 10.17
CA CYS A 27 -5.79 -6.86 9.21
C CYS A 27 -4.94 -6.08 8.20
N ALA A 28 -3.84 -5.46 8.64
CA ALA A 28 -2.92 -4.76 7.75
C ALA A 28 -2.34 -5.70 6.67
N LEU A 29 -1.80 -6.85 7.08
CA LEU A 29 -1.26 -7.86 6.16
C LEU A 29 -2.32 -8.41 5.19
N GLN A 30 -3.52 -8.73 5.70
CA GLN A 30 -4.60 -9.25 4.86
C GLN A 30 -5.06 -8.24 3.81
N ASN A 31 -5.21 -6.97 4.19
CA ASN A 31 -5.59 -5.90 3.27
C ASN A 31 -4.48 -5.64 2.23
N ALA A 32 -3.22 -5.63 2.65
CA ALA A 32 -2.08 -5.48 1.74
C ALA A 32 -2.01 -6.63 0.72
N ALA A 33 -2.17 -7.88 1.18
CA ALA A 33 -2.20 -9.05 0.30
C ALA A 33 -3.37 -9.00 -0.70
N SER A 34 -4.54 -8.52 -0.27
CA SER A 34 -5.71 -8.33 -1.14
C SER A 34 -5.41 -7.36 -2.30
N VAL A 35 -4.86 -6.18 -1.99
CA VAL A 35 -4.49 -5.16 -3.00
C VAL A 35 -3.36 -5.67 -3.90
N ALA A 36 -2.34 -6.31 -3.33
CA ALA A 36 -1.25 -6.89 -4.11
C ALA A 36 -1.76 -7.97 -5.08
N GLY A 37 -2.69 -8.82 -4.63
CA GLY A 37 -3.35 -9.81 -5.49
C GLY A 37 -4.08 -9.17 -6.66
N LEU A 38 -4.89 -8.14 -6.39
CA LEU A 38 -5.57 -7.37 -7.43
C LEU A 38 -4.58 -6.79 -8.44
N MET A 39 -3.52 -6.14 -7.97
CA MET A 39 -2.52 -5.51 -8.84
C MET A 39 -1.78 -6.53 -9.71
N LEU A 40 -1.39 -7.69 -9.15
CA LEU A 40 -0.67 -8.73 -9.90
C LEU A 40 -1.53 -9.39 -10.99
N THR A 41 -2.84 -9.49 -10.79
CA THR A 41 -3.77 -10.10 -11.76
C THR A 41 -4.36 -9.09 -12.75
N THR A 42 -4.14 -7.79 -12.55
CA THR A 42 -4.64 -6.75 -13.44
C THR A 42 -3.66 -6.52 -14.58
N ASN A 43 -4.06 -6.84 -15.81
CA ASN A 43 -3.18 -6.71 -16.99
C ASN A 43 -3.10 -5.28 -17.54
N VAL A 44 -4.18 -4.50 -17.44
CA VAL A 44 -4.28 -3.16 -18.01
C VAL A 44 -5.02 -2.25 -17.03
N ILE A 45 -4.52 -1.04 -16.85
CA ILE A 45 -5.17 0.02 -16.07
C ILE A 45 -5.34 1.20 -17.01
N ILE A 46 -6.59 1.57 -17.30
CA ILE A 46 -6.93 2.75 -18.10
C ILE A 46 -7.21 3.90 -17.15
N THR A 47 -6.54 5.02 -17.34
CA THR A 47 -6.74 6.24 -16.56
C THR A 47 -6.97 7.42 -17.48
N ASP A 48 -7.96 8.26 -17.18
CA ASP A 48 -8.13 9.54 -17.86
C ASP A 48 -6.98 10.47 -17.50
N LEU A 49 -6.33 11.02 -18.53
CA LEU A 49 -5.40 12.13 -18.35
C LEU A 49 -6.21 13.37 -17.99
N LYS A 50 -5.77 14.07 -16.94
CA LYS A 50 -6.34 15.36 -16.59
C LYS A 50 -5.84 16.36 -17.63
N ASP A 51 -6.71 16.68 -18.60
CA ASP A 51 -6.31 17.45 -19.76
C ASP A 51 -6.58 18.94 -19.56
N ASP A 52 -5.56 19.77 -19.74
CA ASP A 52 -5.71 21.22 -19.87
C ASP A 52 -5.96 21.62 -21.35
N ASN A 53 -5.82 20.71 -22.33
CA ASN A 53 -6.08 20.94 -23.75
C ASN A 53 -6.66 19.69 -24.46
N ALA A 54 -7.96 19.49 -24.33
CA ALA A 54 -8.75 18.36 -24.84
C ALA A 54 -8.91 18.26 -26.38
N GLU A 55 -7.86 18.50 -27.16
CA GLU A 55 -7.88 18.37 -28.62
C GLU A 55 -6.64 17.61 -29.12
N GLU A 56 -6.66 16.27 -28.99
CA GLU A 56 -6.10 15.31 -29.98
C GLU A 56 -6.29 13.86 -29.47
N ALA A 57 -7.54 13.47 -29.23
CA ALA A 57 -7.86 12.06 -29.02
C ALA A 57 -7.78 11.30 -30.36
N THR A 58 -6.62 10.68 -30.64
CA THR A 58 -6.48 9.78 -31.78
C THR A 58 -7.20 8.46 -31.48
N PRO A 59 -8.15 7.98 -32.32
CA PRO A 59 -8.85 6.73 -32.07
C PRO A 59 -7.88 5.55 -32.21
N GLY A 60 -7.60 4.85 -31.11
CA GLY A 60 -6.81 3.62 -31.09
C GLY A 60 -5.61 3.60 -30.14
N ALA A 61 -5.28 4.69 -29.45
CA ALA A 61 -4.22 4.71 -28.44
C ALA A 61 -4.75 4.33 -27.03
N VAL A 62 -5.41 3.18 -26.93
CA VAL A 62 -5.59 2.47 -25.66
C VAL A 62 -5.42 0.98 -25.93
N ILE A 63 -4.18 0.51 -25.80
CA ILE A 63 -3.82 -0.86 -25.38
C ILE A 63 -2.75 -0.70 -24.31
#